data_AF-A0AAW9ZV86-F1
#
_entry.id   AF-A0AAW9ZV86-F1
#
_cell.length_a   1.000
_cell.length_b   1.000
_cell.length_c   1.000
_cell.angle_alpha   90.00
_cell.angle_beta   90.00
_cell.angle_gamma   90.00
#
_symmetry.space_group_name_H-M   'P 1'
#
loop_
_entity.id
_entity.type
_entity.pdbx_description
1 polymer ?
#
loop_
_entity_poly.entity_id
_entity_poly.type
_entity_poly.pdbx_seq_one_letter_code
_entity_poly.pdbx_strand_id
1 'polypeptide(L)'
;MPLTLLCVLSACNGGGSAATSAPRPEAEHFNLADLQQLGCTVTATPKRNVSKIPLMGEVDGYGVTSTTACATQLVSLLQPIKYEDAVWEGARTAAGNFAKKQGFERESFEGQLGEYSEIEVFSRSGKPVGFEYSVQAKGQLHSVIVVSDSIAPDAAFEAVLKKKL
;
A
#
# COMPACT_ATOMS: atom_id res chain seq x y z
N MET A 1 -11.99 -66.09 -8.90
CA MET A 1 -11.19 -64.85 -8.78
C MET A 1 -12.13 -63.72 -8.38
N PRO A 2 -12.02 -63.16 -7.17
CA PRO A 2 -12.85 -62.03 -6.74
C PRO A 2 -12.14 -60.72 -7.08
N LEU A 3 -12.89 -59.71 -7.55
CA LEU A 3 -12.42 -58.33 -7.58
C LEU A 3 -13.42 -57.46 -6.80
N THR A 4 -13.05 -57.16 -5.58
CA THR A 4 -13.66 -56.14 -4.71
C THR A 4 -12.90 -54.84 -4.95
N LEU A 5 -13.58 -53.76 -5.35
CA LEU A 5 -13.06 -52.41 -5.18
C LEU A 5 -14.19 -51.48 -4.72
N LEU A 6 -14.23 -51.27 -3.41
CA LEU A 6 -14.73 -50.06 -2.77
C LEU A 6 -13.82 -48.91 -3.19
N CYS A 7 -14.38 -47.82 -3.72
CA CYS A 7 -13.80 -46.49 -3.58
C CYS A 7 -14.87 -45.52 -3.13
N VAL A 8 -14.62 -45.02 -1.92
CA VAL A 8 -15.38 -44.05 -1.14
C VAL A 8 -15.38 -42.70 -1.88
N LEU A 9 -16.57 -42.11 -2.03
CA LEU A 9 -16.73 -40.70 -2.38
C LEU A 9 -16.26 -39.85 -1.19
N SER A 10 -14.98 -39.53 -1.14
CA SER A 10 -14.47 -38.47 -0.28
C SER A 10 -14.84 -37.13 -0.89
N ALA A 11 -15.85 -36.49 -0.31
CA ALA A 11 -16.13 -35.07 -0.48
C ALA A 11 -14.87 -34.26 -0.11
N CYS A 12 -14.23 -33.67 -1.11
CA CYS A 12 -13.30 -32.57 -0.86
C CYS A 12 -14.14 -31.32 -0.59
N ASN A 13 -14.41 -31.08 0.70
CA ASN A 13 -14.62 -29.74 1.23
C ASN A 13 -13.38 -28.92 0.90
N GLY A 14 -13.37 -28.30 -0.29
CA GLY A 14 -12.47 -27.22 -0.63
C GLY A 14 -12.85 -25.98 0.15
N GLY A 15 -12.62 -26.02 1.47
CA GLY A 15 -12.53 -24.82 2.28
C GLY A 15 -11.37 -24.01 1.72
N GLY A 16 -11.70 -23.06 0.84
CA GLY A 16 -10.79 -22.04 0.35
C GLY A 16 -10.34 -21.19 1.53
N SER A 17 -9.38 -21.70 2.30
CA SER A 17 -8.49 -20.86 3.06
C SER A 17 -7.77 -20.04 2.01
N ALA A 18 -8.16 -18.77 1.89
CA ALA A 18 -7.42 -17.79 1.12
C ALA A 18 -5.96 -17.93 1.54
N ALA A 19 -5.13 -18.51 0.66
CA ALA A 19 -3.72 -18.62 0.88
C ALA A 19 -3.23 -17.19 1.06
N THR A 20 -2.80 -16.86 2.28
CA THR A 20 -2.08 -15.62 2.52
C THR A 20 -0.96 -15.57 1.50
N SER A 21 -0.98 -14.58 0.63
CA SER A 21 0.05 -14.42 -0.41
C SER A 21 1.45 -14.52 0.21
N ALA A 22 2.36 -15.26 -0.46
CA ALA A 22 3.75 -15.38 -0.02
C ALA A 22 4.35 -13.98 0.15
N PRO A 23 5.17 -13.73 1.19
CA PRO A 23 5.75 -12.41 1.41
C PRO A 23 6.51 -11.92 0.18
N ARG A 24 6.23 -10.68 -0.22
CA ARG A 24 7.03 -9.97 -1.22
C ARG A 24 8.47 -9.73 -0.72
N PRO A 25 9.48 -9.68 -1.60
CA PRO A 25 10.84 -9.31 -1.22
C PRO A 25 10.89 -7.92 -0.57
N GLU A 26 11.59 -7.78 0.56
CA GLU A 26 11.71 -6.52 1.30
C GLU A 26 12.26 -5.37 0.45
N ALA A 27 13.11 -5.68 -0.54
CA ALA A 27 13.70 -4.71 -1.47
C ALA A 27 12.67 -3.99 -2.36
N GLU A 28 11.50 -4.61 -2.59
CA GLU A 28 10.39 -4.00 -3.34
C GLU A 28 9.64 -2.94 -2.51
N HIS A 29 9.92 -2.86 -1.21
CA HIS A 29 9.34 -1.88 -0.31
C HIS A 29 10.33 -0.75 0.01
N PHE A 30 9.79 0.33 0.57
CA PHE A 30 10.61 1.39 1.15
C PHE A 30 11.26 0.92 2.44
N ASN A 31 12.54 1.22 2.59
CA ASN A 31 13.32 0.85 3.77
C ASN A 31 13.72 2.08 4.59
N LEU A 32 14.45 1.83 5.68
CA LEU A 32 14.93 2.89 6.59
C LEU A 32 15.82 3.93 5.88
N ALA A 33 16.67 3.52 4.95
CA ALA A 33 17.57 4.43 4.25
C ALA A 33 16.82 5.37 3.30
N ASP A 34 15.76 4.88 2.66
CA ASP A 34 14.87 5.70 1.83
C ASP A 34 14.17 6.77 2.69
N LEU A 35 13.71 6.40 3.89
CA LEU A 35 13.10 7.32 4.85
C LEU A 35 14.07 8.39 5.36
N GLN A 36 15.31 8.00 5.65
CA GLN A 36 16.35 8.93 6.09
C GLN A 36 16.67 9.98 5.01
N GLN A 37 16.62 9.62 3.72
CA GLN A 37 16.78 10.58 2.61
C GLN A 37 15.67 11.63 2.57
N LEU A 38 14.49 11.31 3.10
CA LEU A 38 13.34 12.23 3.22
C LEU A 38 13.39 13.08 4.50
N GLY A 39 14.51 13.08 5.22
CA GLY A 39 14.69 13.84 6.46
C GLY A 39 14.08 13.16 7.70
N CYS A 40 13.57 11.92 7.58
CA CYS A 40 12.99 11.22 8.71
C CYS A 40 14.08 10.61 9.60
N THR A 41 14.14 11.01 10.87
CA THR A 41 14.86 10.23 11.89
C THR A 41 13.93 9.15 12.42
N VAL A 42 14.07 7.94 11.88
CA VAL A 42 13.21 6.80 12.18
C VAL A 42 13.95 5.84 13.11
N THR A 43 13.42 5.63 14.30
CA THR A 43 13.96 4.70 15.30
C THR A 43 13.18 3.38 15.35
N ALA A 44 12.22 3.19 14.45
CA ALA A 44 11.32 2.04 14.44
C ALA A 44 11.70 1.01 13.37
N THR A 45 11.49 -0.26 13.69
CA THR A 45 11.62 -1.37 12.75
C THR A 45 10.42 -1.41 11.81
N PRO A 46 10.63 -1.58 10.49
CA PRO A 46 9.52 -1.83 9.56
C PRO A 46 8.70 -3.04 9.99
N LYS A 47 7.38 -2.91 9.92
CA LYS A 47 6.42 -3.95 10.23
C LYS A 47 5.61 -4.28 8.98
N ARG A 48 5.66 -5.54 8.58
CA ARG A 48 4.78 -6.08 7.53
C ARG A 48 3.33 -6.03 7.99
N ASN A 49 2.44 -5.62 7.11
CA ASN A 49 1.00 -5.64 7.29
C ASN A 49 0.33 -6.13 6.00
N VAL A 50 -0.54 -7.14 6.13
CA VAL A 50 -1.34 -7.63 5.01
C VAL A 50 -2.78 -7.18 5.22
N SER A 51 -3.31 -6.44 4.25
CA SER A 51 -4.67 -5.90 4.30
C SER A 51 -5.49 -6.38 3.11
N LYS A 52 -6.76 -6.68 3.32
CA LYS A 52 -7.71 -6.96 2.23
C LYS A 52 -8.43 -5.67 1.88
N ILE A 53 -8.19 -5.17 0.67
CA ILE A 53 -8.86 -3.97 0.15
C ILE A 53 -9.92 -4.43 -0.87
N PRO A 54 -11.18 -3.97 -0.75
CA PRO A 54 -12.20 -4.23 -1.76
C PRO A 54 -11.68 -3.89 -3.17
N LEU A 55 -12.01 -4.73 -4.16
CA LEU A 55 -11.60 -4.59 -5.57
C LEU A 55 -10.10 -4.79 -5.87
N MET A 56 -9.20 -4.63 -4.89
CA MET A 56 -7.76 -4.87 -5.06
C MET A 56 -7.33 -6.26 -4.57
N GLY A 57 -8.04 -6.85 -3.61
CA GLY A 57 -7.68 -8.14 -3.02
C GLY A 57 -6.73 -8.01 -1.84
N GLU A 58 -5.85 -9.01 -1.65
CA GLU A 58 -4.83 -8.97 -0.60
C GLU A 58 -3.67 -8.08 -1.01
N VAL A 59 -3.39 -7.10 -0.16
CA VAL A 59 -2.29 -6.17 -0.32
C VAL A 59 -1.26 -6.39 0.78
N ASP A 60 -0.06 -6.73 0.35
CA ASP A 60 1.12 -6.84 1.21
C ASP A 60 1.79 -5.46 1.29
N GLY A 61 1.93 -4.94 2.50
CA GLY A 61 2.54 -3.64 2.75
C GLY A 61 3.54 -3.70 3.88
N TYR A 62 4.48 -2.77 3.88
CA TYR A 62 5.43 -2.56 4.97
C TYR A 62 5.31 -1.13 5.42
N GLY A 63 5.11 -0.95 6.73
CA GLY A 63 5.07 0.36 7.33
C GLY A 63 6.04 0.54 8.46
N VAL A 64 6.48 1.77 8.62
CA VAL A 64 7.27 2.21 9.74
C VAL A 64 6.43 3.20 10.53
N THR A 65 6.69 3.37 11.81
CA THR A 65 6.04 4.42 12.59
C THR A 65 7.13 5.10 13.36
N SER A 66 7.54 6.29 12.91
CA SER A 66 8.48 7.08 13.70
C SER A 66 7.79 7.62 14.95
N THR A 67 8.54 7.73 16.04
CA THR A 67 8.10 8.41 17.27
C THR A 67 8.40 9.91 17.24
N THR A 68 8.98 10.43 16.16
CA THR A 68 9.29 11.86 15.93
C THR A 68 8.36 12.45 14.86
N ALA A 69 8.41 13.78 14.64
CA ALA A 69 7.51 14.55 13.75
C ALA A 69 7.39 14.02 12.30
N CYS A 70 8.21 13.07 11.88
CA CYS A 70 8.04 12.30 10.64
C CYS A 70 7.32 10.97 10.91
N ALA A 71 6.06 10.99 11.35
CA ALA A 71 5.27 9.77 11.61
C ALA A 71 4.85 9.06 10.30
N THR A 72 5.83 8.62 9.50
CA THR A 72 5.59 8.11 8.15
C THR A 72 5.06 6.67 8.18
N GLN A 73 3.75 6.49 8.15
CA GLN A 73 3.16 5.18 7.83
C GLN A 73 3.28 4.89 6.34
N LEU A 74 4.50 4.63 5.85
CA LEU A 74 4.66 4.10 4.50
C LEU A 74 3.85 2.82 4.39
N VAL A 75 3.09 2.65 3.32
CA VAL A 75 2.49 1.35 3.02
C VAL A 75 2.72 1.15 1.55
N SER A 76 3.83 0.50 1.20
CA SER A 76 4.11 0.09 -0.17
C SER A 76 3.15 -1.01 -0.57
N LEU A 77 1.98 -0.62 -1.08
CA LEU A 77 1.07 -1.52 -1.75
C LEU A 77 1.73 -1.83 -3.09
N LEU A 78 1.98 -3.09 -3.42
CA LEU A 78 2.16 -3.45 -4.82
C LEU A 78 1.15 -4.50 -5.28
N GLN A 79 0.33 -4.12 -6.25
CA GLN A 79 -0.78 -4.93 -6.77
C GLN A 79 -0.69 -5.04 -8.28
N PRO A 80 -0.75 -6.25 -8.86
CA PRO A 80 -0.85 -6.41 -10.31
C PRO A 80 -2.13 -5.75 -10.83
N ILE A 81 -2.00 -4.90 -11.83
CA ILE A 81 -3.14 -4.24 -12.46
C ILE A 81 -3.73 -5.20 -13.50
N LYS A 82 -4.73 -5.98 -13.06
CA LYS A 82 -5.54 -6.82 -13.98
C LYS A 82 -6.77 -6.08 -14.50
N TYR A 83 -7.29 -5.14 -13.71
CA TYR A 83 -8.45 -4.30 -14.01
C TYR A 83 -8.17 -2.89 -13.47
N GLU A 84 -7.68 -2.01 -14.34
CA GLU A 84 -7.15 -0.69 -13.98
C GLU A 84 -8.16 0.15 -13.19
N ASP A 85 -9.38 0.31 -13.71
CA ASP A 85 -10.43 1.10 -13.05
C ASP A 85 -10.77 0.58 -11.64
N ALA A 86 -10.86 -0.74 -11.47
CA ALA A 86 -11.21 -1.36 -10.18
C ALA A 86 -10.08 -1.20 -9.15
N VAL A 87 -8.82 -1.25 -9.59
CA VAL A 87 -7.65 -1.07 -8.73
C VAL A 87 -7.56 0.37 -8.25
N TRP A 88 -7.76 1.34 -9.14
CA TRP A 88 -7.73 2.76 -8.78
C TRP A 88 -8.92 3.18 -7.92
N GLU A 89 -10.13 2.67 -8.20
CA GLU A 89 -11.27 2.91 -7.31
C GLU A 89 -11.08 2.28 -5.92
N GLY A 90 -10.46 1.10 -5.87
CA GLY A 90 -10.05 0.47 -4.60
C GLY A 90 -9.04 1.33 -3.83
N ALA A 91 -8.03 1.88 -4.50
CA ALA A 91 -7.03 2.75 -3.89
C ALA A 91 -7.66 4.04 -3.31
N ARG A 92 -8.48 4.74 -4.11
CA ARG A 92 -9.22 5.94 -3.66
C ARG A 92 -10.15 5.63 -2.48
N THR A 93 -10.81 4.47 -2.50
CA THR A 93 -11.66 4.01 -1.40
C THR A 93 -10.85 3.73 -0.14
N ALA A 94 -9.66 3.11 -0.27
CA ALA A 94 -8.76 2.86 0.85
C ALA A 94 -8.26 4.18 1.48
N ALA A 95 -7.82 5.13 0.65
CA ALA A 95 -7.41 6.47 1.08
C ALA A 95 -8.54 7.21 1.81
N GLY A 96 -9.77 7.16 1.27
CA GLY A 96 -10.95 7.75 1.90
C GLY A 96 -11.29 7.12 3.26
N ASN A 97 -11.20 5.79 3.37
CA ASN A 97 -11.40 5.08 4.63
C ASN A 97 -10.31 5.40 5.67
N PHE A 98 -9.06 5.52 5.22
CA PHE A 98 -7.95 5.95 6.05
C PHE A 98 -8.18 7.37 6.60
N ALA A 99 -8.47 8.34 5.73
CA ALA A 99 -8.75 9.72 6.12
C ALA A 99 -9.91 9.79 7.13
N LYS A 100 -11.02 9.10 6.85
CA LYS A 100 -12.18 9.02 7.75
C LYS A 100 -11.83 8.45 9.12
N LYS A 101 -11.05 7.36 9.16
CA LYS A 101 -10.61 6.73 10.42
C LYS A 101 -9.75 7.67 11.27
N GLN A 102 -8.94 8.51 10.64
CA GLN A 102 -8.06 9.46 11.31
C GLN A 102 -8.71 10.82 11.58
N GLY A 103 -9.94 11.05 11.12
CA GLY A 103 -10.59 12.36 11.19
C GLY A 103 -9.84 13.42 10.38
N PHE A 104 -9.37 13.03 9.18
CA PHE A 104 -8.75 13.93 8.21
C PHE A 104 -9.75 14.31 7.12
N GLU A 105 -9.59 15.54 6.62
CA GLU A 105 -10.08 15.99 5.32
C GLU A 105 -9.17 15.42 4.22
N ARG A 106 -9.68 15.30 2.99
CA ARG A 106 -8.99 14.68 1.86
C ARG A 106 -9.23 15.47 0.58
N GLU A 107 -8.17 15.72 -0.17
CA GLU A 107 -8.19 16.31 -1.51
C GLU A 107 -7.35 15.47 -2.47
N SER A 108 -7.83 15.28 -3.70
CA SER A 108 -7.19 14.42 -4.71
C SER A 108 -6.60 15.27 -5.83
N PHE A 109 -5.36 14.95 -6.22
CA PHE A 109 -4.60 15.64 -7.26
C PHE A 109 -3.97 14.61 -8.20
N GLU A 110 -3.80 14.99 -9.47
CA GLU A 110 -3.03 14.20 -10.43
C GLU A 110 -1.53 14.30 -10.11
N GLY A 111 -0.86 13.15 -10.06
CA GLY A 111 0.59 13.08 -9.89
C GLY A 111 1.34 13.08 -11.22
N GLN A 112 2.68 13.11 -11.15
CA GLN A 112 3.55 13.21 -12.34
C GLN A 112 4.44 11.97 -12.56
N LEU A 113 4.14 10.86 -11.88
CA LEU A 113 4.97 9.64 -11.90
C LEU A 113 4.30 8.49 -12.63
N GLY A 114 5.14 7.60 -13.19
CA GLY A 114 4.69 6.35 -13.79
C GLY A 114 3.88 6.55 -15.07
N GLU A 115 3.06 5.54 -15.38
CA GLU A 115 2.07 5.57 -16.47
C GLU A 115 0.85 6.40 -16.07
N TYR A 116 0.48 6.34 -14.79
CA TYR A 116 -0.59 7.12 -14.18
C TYR A 116 -0.35 7.23 -12.67
N SER A 117 -0.72 8.36 -12.05
CA SER A 117 -0.55 8.54 -10.62
C SER A 117 -1.51 9.55 -9.99
N GLU A 118 -1.83 9.34 -8.72
CA GLU A 118 -2.71 10.21 -7.92
C GLU A 118 -2.08 10.50 -6.55
N ILE A 119 -2.30 11.71 -6.08
CA ILE A 119 -1.88 12.19 -4.77
C ILE A 119 -3.14 12.56 -3.98
N GLU A 120 -3.35 11.88 -2.86
CA GLU A 120 -4.41 12.17 -1.91
C GLU A 120 -3.80 12.95 -0.74
N VAL A 121 -4.02 14.26 -0.66
CA VAL A 121 -3.52 15.08 0.44
C VAL A 121 -4.49 14.99 1.62
N PHE A 122 -3.96 14.71 2.80
CA PHE A 122 -4.71 14.65 4.05
C PHE A 122 -4.50 15.94 4.84
N SER A 123 -5.58 16.52 5.34
CA SER A 123 -5.54 17.74 6.15
C SER A 123 -6.38 17.62 7.41
N ARG A 124 -6.07 18.46 8.40
CA ARG A 124 -6.88 18.61 9.62
C ARG A 124 -7.04 20.10 9.90
N SER A 125 -8.27 20.59 9.88
CA SER A 125 -8.57 22.01 10.08
C SER A 125 -7.83 22.91 9.09
N GLY A 126 -7.82 22.51 7.80
CA GLY A 126 -7.16 23.23 6.72
C GLY A 126 -5.62 23.18 6.71
N LYS A 127 -4.98 22.43 7.61
CA LYS A 127 -3.52 22.23 7.61
C LYS A 127 -3.17 20.84 7.06
N PRO A 128 -2.26 20.73 6.09
CA PRO A 128 -1.75 19.44 5.64
C PRO A 128 -1.11 18.66 6.80
N VAL A 129 -1.44 17.38 6.90
CA VAL A 129 -0.91 16.44 7.91
C VAL A 129 -0.31 15.18 7.28
N GLY A 130 -0.36 15.09 5.95
CA GLY A 130 0.15 13.95 5.22
C GLY A 130 -0.41 13.85 3.82
N PHE A 131 -0.06 12.77 3.13
CA PHE A 131 -0.57 12.43 1.82
C PHE A 131 -0.46 10.92 1.57
N GLU A 132 -1.20 10.41 0.60
CA GLU A 132 -0.96 9.12 -0.04
C GLU A 132 -0.58 9.36 -1.50
N TYR A 133 0.53 8.79 -1.95
CA TYR A 133 0.95 8.85 -3.35
C TYR A 133 0.86 7.46 -3.97
N SER A 134 -0.12 7.27 -4.85
CA SER A 134 -0.33 6.06 -5.65
C SER A 134 0.20 6.25 -7.07
N VAL A 135 0.98 5.29 -7.57
CA VAL A 135 1.64 5.33 -8.88
C VAL A 135 1.52 3.98 -9.57
N GLN A 136 1.01 3.97 -10.79
CA GLN A 136 1.05 2.82 -11.67
C GLN A 136 2.35 2.81 -12.46
N ALA A 137 3.13 1.73 -12.34
CA ALA A 137 4.33 1.52 -13.11
C ALA A 137 4.55 0.01 -13.36
N LYS A 138 4.94 -0.36 -14.58
CA LYS A 138 5.32 -1.75 -14.93
C LYS A 138 4.21 -2.76 -14.60
N GLY A 139 2.95 -2.37 -14.79
CA GLY A 139 1.78 -3.20 -14.51
C GLY A 139 1.49 -3.41 -13.02
N GLN A 140 2.08 -2.60 -12.12
CA GLN A 140 1.83 -2.63 -10.68
C GLN A 140 1.36 -1.27 -10.17
N LEU A 141 0.44 -1.25 -9.21
CA LEU A 141 0.12 -0.05 -8.43
C LEU A 141 1.01 0.00 -7.21
N HIS A 142 1.86 1.02 -7.10
CA HIS A 142 2.71 1.37 -5.96
C HIS A 142 2.02 2.47 -5.15
N SER A 143 1.58 2.21 -3.92
CA SER A 143 1.07 3.29 -3.04
C SER A 143 2.05 3.56 -1.90
N VAL A 144 2.05 4.79 -1.38
CA VAL A 144 2.79 5.19 -0.19
C VAL A 144 1.99 6.20 0.60
N ILE A 145 1.65 5.85 1.85
CA ILE A 145 1.03 6.80 2.79
C ILE A 145 2.14 7.48 3.61
N VAL A 146 2.02 8.78 3.82
CA VAL A 146 2.92 9.61 4.62
C VAL A 146 2.05 10.44 5.55
N VAL A 147 2.22 10.30 6.87
CA VAL A 147 1.55 11.16 7.86
C VAL A 147 2.63 12.01 8.52
N SER A 148 2.86 13.19 7.95
CA SER A 148 3.92 14.11 8.36
C SER A 148 3.51 15.52 8.00
N ASP A 149 3.74 16.46 8.89
CA ASP A 149 3.64 17.91 8.61
C ASP A 149 4.92 18.46 7.95
N SER A 150 5.97 17.65 7.89
CA SER A 150 7.31 18.04 7.46
C SER A 150 7.71 17.47 6.10
N ILE A 151 6.89 16.57 5.53
CA ILE A 151 7.15 15.94 4.23
C ILE A 151 5.98 16.29 3.31
N ALA A 152 6.31 16.82 2.14
CA ALA A 152 5.36 17.10 1.08
C ALA A 152 5.54 16.10 -0.08
N PRO A 153 4.50 15.89 -0.92
CA PRO A 153 4.64 15.14 -2.16
C PRO A 153 5.33 16.02 -3.22
N ASP A 154 6.62 16.30 -3.00
CA ASP A 154 7.43 17.19 -3.83
C ASP A 154 8.50 16.43 -4.64
N ALA A 155 9.31 17.17 -5.41
CA ALA A 155 10.35 16.58 -6.27
C ALA A 155 11.38 15.74 -5.50
N ALA A 156 11.67 16.05 -4.22
CA ALA A 156 12.59 15.27 -3.41
C ALA A 156 11.96 13.93 -3.02
N PHE A 157 10.69 13.94 -2.61
CA PHE A 157 9.93 12.71 -2.37
C PHE A 157 9.82 11.86 -3.62
N GLU A 158 9.43 12.47 -4.75
CA GLU A 158 9.33 11.78 -6.03
C GLU A 158 10.64 11.14 -6.47
N ALA A 159 11.78 11.77 -6.21
CA ALA A 159 13.09 11.21 -6.56
C ALA A 159 13.39 9.91 -5.77
N VAL A 160 12.91 9.79 -4.54
CA VAL A 160 13.02 8.54 -3.76
C VAL A 160 12.02 7.51 -4.29
N LEU A 161 10.77 7.92 -4.52
CA LEU A 161 9.73 7.03 -5.04
C LEU A 161 10.10 6.45 -6.41
N LYS A 162 10.66 7.25 -7.33
CA LYS A 162 11.15 6.79 -8.64
C LYS A 162 12.16 5.65 -8.57
N LYS A 163 12.96 5.53 -7.50
CA LYS A 163 13.92 4.43 -7.33
C LYS A 163 13.23 3.08 -7.02
N LYS A 164 11.94 3.12 -6.67
CA LYS A 164 11.12 1.97 -6.25
C LYS A 164 10.07 1.54 -7.27
N LEU A 165 9.84 2.36 -8.30
CA LEU A 165 8.96 2.06 -9.43
C LEU A 165 9.68 1.17 -10.46
#